data_AF-A0A195FFS8-F1
#
_entry.id   AF-A0A195FFS8-F1
#
_cell.length_a   1.000
_cell.length_b   1.000
_cell.length_c   1.000
_cell.angle_alpha   90.00
_cell.angle_beta   90.00
_cell.angle_gamma   90.00
#
_symmetry.space_group_name_H-M   'P 1'
#
loop_
_entity.id
_entity.type
_entity.pdbx_description
1 polymer ?
#
loop_
_entity_poly.entity_id
_entity_poly.type
_entity_poly.pdbx_seq_one_letter_code
_entity_poly.pdbx_strand_id
1 'polypeptide(L)'
;MVRRTKSNLEYRGDSRFPPGIYTIHLPSTCEHTLGNRPIHLKRSSAYEGKEIGKIRDKSGTRKYLIPSKEPMVYPKIMTRKEYEDLKERSRVITKEERQTAVETAEKEREKLTKESLARKQAIRVMDMKKDREKDPRTKEIEEEAKKRTMHILERAYNMRLEQEEEIQKCNRIILQTKCRAIRDAQIAEKKLMGQELLEEEKRLNDMIEEERRWAIKEESRKEEEKAAKRLRFAKILQEQIIENEEQRIIEFERKQEESRLINLNNIAWQQDEIEKLRNKEAENAKVRQEIAEGNEQLKHFKAMEEEENRIIDLRIQNYHRLKEEREARKAEEQKLERLKKERERTRMAMRTVQAYELQGIKYHTSHSVMLFSLKLIKTINVHAQIDEINAARVQEEVEREWRRKEKEEALKKLEALRILQKEREVQVNNKRIMQAIEIERERREFERIVRVQQASFSKEKKELEQKQQQALIHRSEILKQVNEKERERIAQRQKMFEEGLAIRTETAMRKKKLQDAMERKCQEMRENKVPDIYINEVKRMIETIQ
;
A
#
# COMPACT_ATOMS: atom_id res chain seq x y z
N MET A 1 -19.87 -42.55 -62.43
CA MET A 1 -19.62 -43.02 -63.82
C MET A 1 -18.47 -42.20 -64.40
N VAL A 2 -17.40 -42.82 -64.90
CA VAL A 2 -16.32 -42.10 -65.60
C VAL A 2 -16.59 -42.16 -67.10
N ARG A 3 -16.73 -41.00 -67.76
CA ARG A 3 -16.79 -40.94 -69.23
C ARG A 3 -15.40 -41.26 -69.78
N ARG A 4 -15.21 -42.47 -70.34
CA ARG A 4 -14.02 -42.78 -71.15
C ARG A 4 -14.04 -41.89 -72.41
N THR A 5 -13.15 -40.91 -72.47
CA THR A 5 -12.86 -40.17 -73.69
C THR A 5 -12.27 -41.12 -74.73
N LYS A 6 -12.83 -41.12 -75.95
CA LYS A 6 -12.25 -41.89 -77.06
C LYS A 6 -11.06 -41.11 -77.61
N SER A 7 -9.84 -41.60 -77.33
CA SER A 7 -8.64 -41.13 -78.02
C SER A 7 -8.74 -41.46 -79.51
N ASN A 8 -8.81 -40.44 -80.37
CA ASN A 8 -8.51 -40.62 -81.79
C ASN A 8 -7.00 -40.92 -81.87
N LEU A 9 -6.62 -42.07 -82.42
CA LEU A 9 -5.22 -42.50 -82.49
C LEU A 9 -4.75 -42.43 -83.94
N GLU A 10 -3.87 -41.49 -84.24
CA GLU A 10 -3.27 -41.33 -85.56
C GLU A 10 -2.12 -42.33 -85.76
N TYR A 11 -2.14 -43.00 -86.91
CA TYR A 11 -1.11 -43.94 -87.35
C TYR A 11 -0.47 -43.40 -88.63
N ARG A 12 0.87 -43.36 -88.68
CA ARG A 12 1.62 -42.86 -89.85
C ARG A 12 1.66 -43.82 -91.05
N GLY A 13 1.07 -45.01 -90.91
CA GLY A 13 0.84 -45.94 -92.00
C GLY A 13 1.99 -46.90 -92.26
N ASP A 14 1.64 -48.04 -92.84
CA ASP A 14 2.53 -49.11 -93.31
C ASP A 14 1.97 -49.72 -94.60
N SER A 15 2.76 -50.53 -95.30
CA SER A 15 2.39 -51.13 -96.61
C SER A 15 1.11 -51.97 -96.61
N ARG A 16 0.65 -52.46 -95.44
CA ARG A 16 -0.63 -53.19 -95.25
C ARG A 16 -1.76 -52.35 -94.66
N PHE A 17 -1.44 -51.21 -94.03
CA PHE A 17 -2.36 -50.42 -93.21
C PHE A 17 -2.16 -48.93 -93.51
N PRO A 18 -3.02 -48.30 -94.34
CA PRO A 18 -2.82 -46.91 -94.75
C PRO A 18 -2.84 -45.93 -93.57
N PRO A 19 -2.13 -44.79 -93.70
CA PRO A 19 -2.08 -43.75 -92.68
C PRO A 19 -3.47 -43.16 -92.41
N GLY A 20 -3.74 -42.83 -91.15
CA GLY A 20 -5.01 -42.23 -90.75
C GLY A 20 -5.36 -42.41 -89.28
N ILE A 21 -6.55 -41.96 -88.91
CA ILE A 21 -7.09 -42.08 -87.55
C ILE A 21 -7.75 -43.46 -87.40
N TYR A 22 -7.37 -44.20 -86.36
CA TYR A 22 -8.03 -45.44 -85.96
C TYR A 22 -8.93 -45.20 -84.73
N THR A 23 -10.10 -45.85 -84.71
CA THR A 23 -11.25 -45.46 -83.88
C THR A 23 -11.39 -46.18 -82.54
N ILE A 24 -10.60 -47.22 -82.30
CA ILE A 24 -10.63 -48.05 -81.08
C ILE A 24 -9.22 -48.30 -80.57
N HIS A 25 -8.30 -48.72 -81.44
CA HIS A 25 -6.90 -49.01 -81.17
C HIS A 25 -6.10 -49.00 -82.49
N LEU A 26 -4.76 -48.96 -82.45
CA LEU A 26 -3.91 -48.94 -83.65
C LEU A 26 -3.77 -50.34 -84.30
N PRO A 27 -3.38 -50.44 -85.59
CA PRO A 27 -3.09 -51.72 -86.26
C PRO A 27 -2.11 -52.63 -85.50
N SER A 28 -1.13 -52.05 -84.79
CA SER A 28 -0.18 -52.76 -83.92
C SER A 28 -0.81 -53.55 -82.75
N THR A 29 -2.12 -53.42 -82.54
CA THR A 29 -2.90 -54.17 -81.54
C THR A 29 -3.96 -55.08 -82.14
N CYS A 30 -4.15 -55.09 -83.46
CA CYS A 30 -5.09 -55.98 -84.17
C CYS A 30 -4.76 -56.03 -85.67
N GLU A 31 -4.16 -57.14 -86.12
CA GLU A 31 -3.78 -57.33 -87.52
C GLU A 31 -4.94 -57.74 -88.45
N HIS A 32 -6.16 -57.91 -87.92
CA HIS A 32 -7.28 -58.38 -88.70
C HIS A 32 -7.74 -57.35 -89.74
N THR A 33 -7.78 -57.78 -91.00
CA THR A 33 -8.41 -57.05 -92.11
C THR A 33 -9.64 -57.82 -92.60
N LEU A 34 -10.64 -57.10 -93.13
CA LEU A 34 -11.79 -57.68 -93.81
C LEU A 34 -11.75 -57.24 -95.28
N GLY A 35 -11.60 -58.19 -96.20
CA GLY A 35 -11.48 -57.91 -97.64
C GLY A 35 -10.32 -56.98 -97.98
N ASN A 36 -9.13 -57.25 -97.42
CA ASN A 36 -7.92 -56.41 -97.55
C ASN A 36 -8.11 -54.94 -97.13
N ARG A 37 -9.04 -54.65 -96.21
CA ARG A 37 -9.24 -53.32 -95.61
C ARG A 37 -9.16 -53.38 -94.08
N PRO A 38 -8.56 -52.38 -93.40
CA PRO A 38 -8.50 -52.35 -91.94
C PRO A 38 -9.88 -52.15 -91.30
N ILE A 39 -10.17 -52.88 -90.22
CA ILE A 39 -11.49 -52.88 -89.58
C ILE A 39 -11.75 -51.60 -88.77
N HIS A 40 -10.69 -50.98 -88.20
CA HIS A 40 -10.81 -49.88 -87.24
C HIS A 40 -10.44 -48.49 -87.79
N LEU A 41 -10.02 -48.41 -89.06
CA LEU A 41 -9.72 -47.15 -89.75
C LEU A 41 -10.97 -46.27 -89.86
N LYS A 42 -10.86 -45.01 -89.47
CA LYS A 42 -11.94 -44.02 -89.53
C LYS A 42 -12.17 -43.61 -90.99
N ARG A 43 -13.28 -44.07 -91.59
CA ARG A 43 -13.72 -43.60 -92.90
C ARG A 43 -13.92 -42.08 -92.91
N SER A 44 -13.47 -41.43 -93.98
CA SER A 44 -13.53 -39.97 -94.15
C SER A 44 -14.96 -39.47 -94.35
N SER A 45 -15.84 -40.33 -94.88
CA SER A 45 -17.25 -40.06 -95.08
C SER A 45 -18.10 -41.33 -94.99
N ALA A 46 -19.35 -41.22 -94.55
CA ALA A 46 -20.29 -42.35 -94.49
C ALA A 46 -20.61 -42.97 -95.87
N TYR A 47 -20.32 -42.23 -96.94
CA TYR A 47 -20.51 -42.59 -98.34
C TYR A 47 -19.29 -43.30 -98.97
N GLU A 48 -18.18 -43.41 -98.25
CA GLU A 48 -16.90 -43.89 -98.78
C GLU A 48 -16.93 -45.38 -99.13
N GLY A 49 -16.82 -45.70 -100.43
CA GLY A 49 -16.82 -47.06 -100.97
C GLY A 49 -18.20 -47.73 -101.05
N LYS A 50 -19.26 -46.96 -101.36
CA LYS A 50 -20.63 -47.45 -101.61
C LYS A 50 -21.25 -46.70 -102.80
N GLU A 51 -22.29 -47.26 -103.41
CA GLU A 51 -23.02 -46.59 -104.51
C GLU A 51 -24.00 -45.51 -103.99
N ILE A 52 -24.10 -44.41 -104.75
CA ILE A 52 -24.73 -43.16 -104.30
C ILE A 52 -25.60 -42.58 -105.42
N GLY A 53 -26.91 -42.53 -105.22
CA GLY A 53 -27.83 -41.78 -106.07
C GLY A 53 -27.75 -40.27 -105.81
N LYS A 54 -27.95 -39.45 -106.85
CA LYS A 54 -28.12 -37.99 -106.75
C LYS A 54 -29.52 -37.63 -107.23
N ILE A 55 -30.31 -36.94 -106.39
CA ILE A 55 -31.59 -36.32 -106.77
C ILE A 55 -31.48 -34.81 -106.59
N ARG A 56 -32.13 -34.05 -107.47
CA ARG A 56 -32.02 -32.59 -107.53
C ARG A 56 -33.37 -31.94 -107.21
N ASP A 57 -33.55 -31.58 -105.95
CA ASP A 57 -34.74 -30.89 -105.46
C ASP A 57 -34.60 -29.37 -105.61
N LYS A 58 -35.69 -28.62 -105.41
CA LYS A 58 -35.71 -27.14 -105.44
C LYS A 58 -34.79 -26.47 -104.40
N SER A 59 -34.30 -27.22 -103.42
CA SER A 59 -33.32 -26.78 -102.40
C SER A 59 -31.90 -27.34 -102.59
N GLY A 60 -31.61 -27.94 -103.76
CA GLY A 60 -30.28 -28.41 -104.15
C GLY A 60 -30.18 -29.93 -104.35
N THR A 61 -28.97 -30.38 -104.72
CA THR A 61 -28.72 -31.79 -105.06
C THR A 61 -28.42 -32.63 -103.82
N ARG A 62 -29.37 -33.49 -103.40
CA ARG A 62 -29.18 -34.45 -102.30
C ARG A 62 -28.56 -35.75 -102.81
N LYS A 63 -27.69 -36.33 -101.98
CA LYS A 63 -27.06 -37.65 -102.18
C LYS A 63 -27.72 -38.67 -101.26
N TYR A 64 -28.03 -39.87 -101.75
CA TYR A 64 -28.53 -40.98 -100.93
C TYR A 64 -27.81 -42.29 -101.27
N LEU A 65 -27.72 -43.18 -100.29
CA LEU A 65 -27.06 -44.49 -100.45
C LEU A 65 -28.05 -45.52 -101.01
N ILE A 66 -27.58 -46.33 -101.96
CA ILE A 66 -28.32 -47.49 -102.45
C ILE A 66 -27.96 -48.70 -101.56
N PRO A 67 -28.93 -49.41 -100.94
CA PRO A 67 -28.66 -50.60 -100.15
C PRO A 67 -28.13 -51.76 -101.01
N SER A 68 -27.09 -52.46 -100.54
CA SER A 68 -26.63 -53.72 -101.16
C SER A 68 -27.63 -54.85 -100.89
N LYS A 69 -27.66 -55.85 -101.77
CA LYS A 69 -28.61 -56.98 -101.73
C LYS A 69 -28.14 -58.19 -100.91
N GLU A 70 -26.95 -58.13 -100.31
CA GLU A 70 -26.37 -59.25 -99.54
C GLU A 70 -26.79 -59.20 -98.05
N PRO A 71 -27.47 -60.25 -97.52
CA PRO A 71 -27.87 -60.30 -96.11
C PRO A 71 -26.70 -60.68 -95.20
N MET A 72 -26.54 -59.93 -94.10
CA MET A 72 -25.37 -60.03 -93.21
C MET A 72 -25.73 -60.57 -91.83
N VAL A 73 -26.08 -61.86 -91.75
CA VAL A 73 -26.45 -62.56 -90.50
C VAL A 73 -25.64 -63.85 -90.38
N TYR A 74 -24.93 -64.02 -89.27
CA TYR A 74 -24.11 -65.20 -88.97
C TYR A 74 -24.64 -65.93 -87.73
N PRO A 75 -24.87 -67.26 -87.79
CA PRO A 75 -25.23 -68.04 -86.60
C PRO A 75 -24.02 -68.22 -85.68
N LYS A 76 -24.21 -68.06 -84.36
CA LYS A 76 -23.19 -68.34 -83.33
C LYS A 76 -23.53 -69.64 -82.59
N ILE A 77 -22.60 -70.59 -82.57
CA ILE A 77 -22.68 -71.79 -81.72
C ILE A 77 -22.36 -71.41 -80.27
N MET A 78 -23.12 -71.97 -79.31
CA MET A 78 -23.04 -71.65 -77.88
C MET A 78 -22.60 -72.89 -77.08
N THR A 79 -21.77 -72.69 -76.07
CA THR A 79 -21.28 -73.76 -75.19
C THR A 79 -22.25 -74.06 -74.04
N ARG A 80 -22.16 -75.27 -73.47
CA ARG A 80 -23.02 -75.69 -72.35
C ARG A 80 -22.89 -74.81 -71.10
N LYS A 81 -21.68 -74.29 -70.83
CA LYS A 81 -21.47 -73.32 -69.74
C LYS A 81 -22.15 -71.98 -70.03
N GLU A 82 -22.03 -71.42 -71.25
CA GLU A 82 -22.78 -70.22 -71.63
C GLU A 82 -24.30 -70.43 -71.52
N TYR A 83 -24.81 -71.63 -71.86
CA TYR A 83 -26.22 -71.98 -71.72
C TYR A 83 -26.67 -72.09 -70.24
N GLU A 84 -25.87 -72.71 -69.38
CA GLU A 84 -26.17 -72.84 -67.94
C GLU A 84 -26.06 -71.47 -67.22
N ASP A 85 -25.06 -70.63 -67.57
CA ASP A 85 -24.96 -69.22 -67.17
C ASP A 85 -26.19 -68.41 -67.61
N LEU A 86 -26.66 -68.58 -68.86
CA LEU A 86 -27.85 -67.90 -69.36
C LEU A 86 -29.12 -68.41 -68.69
N LYS A 87 -29.20 -69.71 -68.39
CA LYS A 87 -30.31 -70.32 -67.66
C LYS A 87 -30.41 -69.75 -66.24
N GLU A 88 -29.29 -69.66 -65.51
CA GLU A 88 -29.26 -69.06 -64.17
C GLU A 88 -29.52 -67.54 -64.20
N ARG A 89 -28.96 -66.81 -65.17
CA ARG A 89 -29.28 -65.38 -65.37
C ARG A 89 -30.73 -65.13 -65.83
N SER A 90 -31.40 -66.14 -66.38
CA SER A 90 -32.83 -66.11 -66.73
C SER A 90 -33.77 -66.55 -65.59
N ARG A 91 -33.23 -67.06 -64.47
CA ARG A 91 -34.01 -67.28 -63.24
C ARG A 91 -34.51 -65.93 -62.74
N VAL A 92 -35.83 -65.71 -62.85
CA VAL A 92 -36.47 -64.52 -62.32
C VAL A 92 -36.41 -64.58 -60.79
N ILE A 93 -35.47 -63.86 -60.21
CA ILE A 93 -35.33 -63.70 -58.75
C ILE A 93 -36.67 -63.17 -58.20
N THR A 94 -37.27 -63.92 -57.29
CA THR A 94 -38.54 -63.55 -56.66
C THR A 94 -38.38 -62.28 -55.81
N LYS A 95 -39.50 -61.62 -55.49
CA LYS A 95 -39.47 -60.41 -54.63
C LYS A 95 -38.84 -60.71 -53.27
N GLU A 96 -39.10 -61.90 -52.72
CA GLU A 96 -38.65 -62.36 -51.40
C GLU A 96 -37.15 -62.73 -51.39
N GLU A 97 -36.65 -63.47 -52.40
CA GLU A 97 -35.21 -63.69 -52.58
C GLU A 97 -34.46 -62.36 -52.75
N ARG A 98 -35.05 -61.40 -53.45
CA ARG A 98 -34.46 -60.07 -53.63
C ARG A 98 -34.48 -59.24 -52.33
N GLN A 99 -35.54 -59.35 -51.52
CA GLN A 99 -35.63 -58.67 -50.22
C GLN A 99 -34.63 -59.27 -49.21
N THR A 100 -34.55 -60.59 -49.10
CA THR A 100 -33.58 -61.26 -48.22
C THR A 100 -32.12 -61.00 -48.62
N ALA A 101 -31.82 -60.91 -49.92
CA ALA A 101 -30.50 -60.47 -50.41
C ALA A 101 -30.18 -59.00 -50.07
N VAL A 102 -31.16 -58.10 -50.13
CA VAL A 102 -30.99 -56.70 -49.69
C VAL A 102 -30.81 -56.63 -48.18
N GLU A 103 -31.65 -57.30 -47.40
CA GLU A 103 -31.55 -57.33 -45.93
C GLU A 103 -30.22 -57.88 -45.43
N THR A 104 -29.68 -58.94 -46.05
CA THR A 104 -28.38 -59.51 -45.67
C THR A 104 -27.24 -58.55 -45.99
N ALA A 105 -27.25 -57.91 -47.17
CA ALA A 105 -26.29 -56.88 -47.53
C ALA A 105 -26.42 -55.61 -46.66
N GLU A 106 -27.62 -55.24 -46.22
CA GLU A 106 -27.83 -54.12 -45.29
C GLU A 106 -27.34 -54.46 -43.88
N LYS A 107 -27.63 -55.66 -43.35
CA LYS A 107 -27.12 -56.14 -42.05
C LYS A 107 -25.59 -56.24 -42.03
N GLU A 108 -24.96 -56.66 -43.13
CA GLU A 108 -23.50 -56.66 -43.27
C GLU A 108 -22.92 -55.24 -43.30
N ARG A 109 -23.53 -54.33 -44.07
CA ARG A 109 -23.11 -52.91 -44.12
C ARG A 109 -23.33 -52.21 -42.78
N GLU A 110 -24.39 -52.54 -42.05
CA GLU A 110 -24.64 -52.03 -40.70
C GLU A 110 -23.59 -52.54 -39.71
N LYS A 111 -23.20 -53.82 -39.78
CA LYS A 111 -22.09 -54.37 -38.99
C LYS A 111 -20.76 -53.66 -39.28
N LEU A 112 -20.37 -53.55 -40.55
CA LEU A 112 -19.12 -52.89 -40.97
C LEU A 112 -19.09 -51.40 -40.60
N THR A 113 -20.24 -50.71 -40.65
CA THR A 113 -20.33 -49.31 -40.21
C THR A 113 -20.31 -49.17 -38.69
N LYS A 114 -20.94 -50.07 -37.92
CA LYS A 114 -20.82 -50.14 -36.45
C LYS A 114 -19.37 -50.37 -36.02
N GLU A 115 -18.66 -51.32 -36.64
CA GLU A 115 -17.23 -51.54 -36.38
C GLU A 115 -16.36 -50.33 -36.74
N SER A 116 -16.64 -49.65 -37.87
CA SER A 116 -15.95 -48.42 -38.27
C SER A 116 -16.21 -47.28 -37.29
N LEU A 117 -17.45 -47.16 -36.79
CA LEU A 117 -17.83 -46.16 -35.77
C LEU A 117 -17.12 -46.45 -34.43
N ALA A 118 -17.08 -47.72 -34.00
CA ALA A 118 -16.37 -48.14 -32.80
C ALA A 118 -14.86 -47.86 -32.89
N ARG A 119 -14.21 -48.15 -34.04
CA ARG A 119 -12.81 -47.78 -34.28
C ARG A 119 -12.59 -46.26 -34.22
N LYS A 120 -13.48 -45.46 -34.81
CA LYS A 120 -13.42 -43.98 -34.72
C LYS A 120 -13.63 -43.46 -33.30
N GLN A 121 -14.55 -44.05 -32.53
CA GLN A 121 -14.79 -43.69 -31.13
C GLN A 121 -13.58 -44.07 -30.25
N ALA A 122 -12.99 -45.25 -30.45
CA ALA A 122 -11.78 -45.67 -29.75
C ALA A 122 -10.61 -44.71 -30.01
N ILE A 123 -10.35 -44.37 -31.29
CA ILE A 123 -9.32 -43.37 -31.66
C ILE A 123 -9.60 -42.02 -30.96
N ARG A 124 -10.83 -41.50 -31.05
CA ARG A 124 -11.21 -40.22 -30.41
C ARG A 124 -11.04 -40.24 -28.88
N VAL A 125 -11.30 -41.38 -28.23
CA VAL A 125 -11.07 -41.55 -26.78
C VAL A 125 -9.58 -41.62 -26.45
N MET A 126 -8.75 -42.21 -27.33
CA MET A 126 -7.30 -42.22 -27.17
C MET A 126 -6.70 -40.83 -27.38
N ASP A 127 -7.13 -40.08 -28.40
CA ASP A 127 -6.70 -38.69 -28.65
C ASP A 127 -7.03 -37.79 -27.44
N MET A 128 -8.28 -37.86 -26.94
CA MET A 128 -8.70 -37.09 -25.75
C MET A 128 -8.04 -37.54 -24.43
N LYS A 129 -7.33 -38.68 -24.41
CA LYS A 129 -6.42 -39.07 -23.32
C LYS A 129 -5.00 -38.56 -23.56
N LYS A 130 -4.51 -38.64 -24.80
CA LYS A 130 -3.18 -38.19 -25.20
C LYS A 130 -2.97 -36.68 -25.01
N ASP A 131 -4.03 -35.88 -25.20
CA ASP A 131 -4.05 -34.44 -24.85
C ASP A 131 -3.95 -34.16 -23.33
N ARG A 132 -4.23 -35.17 -22.48
CA ARG A 132 -4.18 -35.09 -21.02
C ARG A 132 -2.88 -35.67 -20.44
N GLU A 133 -2.35 -36.71 -21.08
CA GLU A 133 -1.04 -37.32 -20.79
C GLU A 133 0.10 -36.46 -21.36
N LYS A 134 0.17 -35.21 -20.89
CA LYS A 134 1.31 -34.33 -21.14
C LYS A 134 2.56 -34.90 -20.48
N ASP A 135 3.69 -34.81 -21.19
CA ASP A 135 5.02 -35.16 -20.68
C ASP A 135 5.24 -34.50 -19.30
N PRO A 136 5.69 -35.22 -18.26
CA PRO A 136 5.95 -34.69 -16.93
C PRO A 136 6.73 -33.36 -16.93
N ARG A 137 7.73 -33.22 -17.81
CA ARG A 137 8.53 -32.00 -17.95
C ARG A 137 7.73 -30.82 -18.50
N THR A 138 6.78 -31.08 -19.42
CA THR A 138 5.86 -30.03 -19.90
C THR A 138 4.82 -29.66 -18.85
N LYS A 139 4.40 -30.61 -18.01
CA LYS A 139 3.52 -30.37 -16.86
C LYS A 139 4.22 -29.52 -15.79
N GLU A 140 5.49 -29.79 -15.50
CA GLU A 140 6.34 -28.97 -14.62
C GLU A 140 6.50 -27.55 -15.15
N ILE A 141 6.84 -27.37 -16.43
CA ILE A 141 6.96 -26.05 -17.07
C ILE A 141 5.62 -25.30 -17.05
N GLU A 142 4.49 -25.98 -17.29
CA GLU A 142 3.16 -25.39 -17.17
C GLU A 142 2.79 -25.03 -15.72
N GLU A 143 3.17 -25.82 -14.74
CA GLU A 143 2.94 -25.52 -13.32
C GLU A 143 3.84 -24.37 -12.84
N GLU A 144 5.07 -24.28 -13.33
CA GLU A 144 5.93 -23.14 -13.06
C GLU A 144 5.41 -21.87 -13.75
N ALA A 145 4.98 -21.96 -15.01
CA ALA A 145 4.32 -20.86 -15.71
C ALA A 145 3.05 -20.41 -14.95
N LYS A 146 2.21 -21.34 -14.48
CA LYS A 146 1.04 -21.03 -13.64
C LYS A 146 1.46 -20.36 -12.33
N LYS A 147 2.48 -20.84 -11.62
CA LYS A 147 3.02 -20.20 -10.39
C LYS A 147 3.51 -18.78 -10.66
N ARG A 148 4.30 -18.57 -11.73
CA ARG A 148 4.78 -17.25 -12.18
C ARG A 148 3.61 -16.31 -12.53
N THR A 149 2.61 -16.78 -13.29
CA THR A 149 1.40 -16.01 -13.62
C THR A 149 0.58 -15.67 -12.39
N MET A 150 0.36 -16.62 -11.47
CA MET A 150 -0.35 -16.39 -10.22
C MET A 150 0.37 -15.35 -9.36
N HIS A 151 1.70 -15.41 -9.24
CA HIS A 151 2.48 -14.42 -8.50
C HIS A 151 2.41 -13.02 -9.15
N ILE A 152 2.38 -12.92 -10.49
CA ILE A 152 2.17 -11.65 -11.19
C ILE A 152 0.76 -11.09 -10.92
N LEU A 153 -0.28 -11.94 -10.94
CA LEU A 153 -1.66 -11.54 -10.64
C LEU A 153 -1.84 -11.14 -9.17
N GLU A 154 -1.24 -11.88 -8.24
CA GLU A 154 -1.23 -11.57 -6.81
C GLU A 154 -0.48 -10.26 -6.52
N ARG A 155 0.70 -10.06 -7.13
CA ARG A 155 1.44 -8.79 -7.04
C ARG A 155 0.63 -7.63 -7.61
N ALA A 156 -0.06 -7.81 -8.74
CA ALA A 156 -0.94 -6.79 -9.31
C ALA A 156 -2.16 -6.49 -8.42
N TYR A 157 -2.75 -7.52 -7.81
CA TYR A 157 -3.83 -7.37 -6.83
C TYR A 157 -3.38 -6.62 -5.58
N ASN A 158 -2.25 -7.02 -4.98
CA ASN A 158 -1.67 -6.36 -3.82
C ASN A 158 -1.27 -4.91 -4.15
N MET A 159 -0.66 -4.63 -5.32
CA MET A 159 -0.38 -3.25 -5.75
C MET A 159 -1.65 -2.39 -5.88
N ARG A 160 -2.79 -2.94 -6.33
CA ARG A 160 -4.07 -2.22 -6.32
C ARG A 160 -4.59 -1.98 -4.90
N LEU A 161 -4.44 -2.97 -4.02
CA LEU A 161 -4.87 -2.90 -2.62
C LEU A 161 -4.07 -1.85 -1.81
N GLU A 162 -2.78 -1.68 -2.09
CA GLU A 162 -1.95 -0.58 -1.54
C GLU A 162 -2.33 0.82 -2.07
N GLN A 163 -3.14 0.92 -3.14
CA GLN A 163 -3.66 2.19 -3.65
C GLN A 163 -5.01 2.59 -3.05
N GLU A 164 -5.68 1.71 -2.31
CA GLU A 164 -6.90 2.05 -1.56
C GLU A 164 -6.52 3.02 -0.41
N GLU A 165 -7.23 4.15 -0.27
CA GLU A 165 -6.84 5.21 0.67
C GLU A 165 -6.73 4.73 2.12
N GLU A 166 -7.61 3.83 2.53
CA GLU A 166 -7.65 3.25 3.88
C GLU A 166 -6.37 2.45 4.18
N ILE A 167 -5.79 1.80 3.16
CA ILE A 167 -4.51 1.09 3.25
C ILE A 167 -3.34 2.08 3.23
N GLN A 168 -3.41 3.16 2.46
CA GLN A 168 -2.40 4.24 2.52
C GLN A 168 -2.37 4.95 3.89
N LYS A 169 -3.54 5.17 4.51
CA LYS A 169 -3.68 5.71 5.87
C LYS A 169 -3.10 4.74 6.91
N CYS A 170 -3.39 3.44 6.78
CA CYS A 170 -2.78 2.37 7.57
C CYS A 170 -1.24 2.33 7.44
N ASN A 171 -0.70 2.36 6.22
CA ASN A 171 0.76 2.41 5.97
C ASN A 171 1.43 3.63 6.62
N ARG A 172 0.77 4.80 6.59
CA ARG A 172 1.27 6.04 7.22
C ARG A 172 1.36 5.90 8.74
N ILE A 173 0.33 5.32 9.37
CA ILE A 173 0.32 4.98 10.80
C ILE A 173 1.44 4.00 11.13
N ILE A 174 1.58 2.90 10.38
CA ILE A 174 2.64 1.89 10.59
C ILE A 174 4.03 2.53 10.51
N LEU A 175 4.27 3.41 9.54
CA LEU A 175 5.54 4.16 9.44
C LEU A 175 5.77 5.07 10.65
N GLN A 176 4.75 5.81 11.06
CA GLN A 176 4.82 6.72 12.22
C GLN A 176 5.10 5.96 13.52
N THR A 177 4.49 4.79 13.70
CA THR A 177 4.75 3.87 14.81
C THR A 177 6.14 3.24 14.74
N LYS A 178 6.65 2.86 13.56
CA LYS A 178 8.05 2.40 13.41
C LYS A 178 9.05 3.48 13.84
N CYS A 179 8.85 4.73 13.41
CA CYS A 179 9.68 5.85 13.84
C CYS A 179 9.60 6.12 15.35
N ARG A 180 8.45 5.86 15.99
CA ARG A 180 8.30 5.94 17.45
C ARG A 180 9.09 4.82 18.16
N ALA A 181 8.91 3.56 17.75
CA ALA A 181 9.59 2.42 18.37
C ALA A 181 11.13 2.56 18.31
N ILE A 182 11.67 3.04 17.18
CA ILE A 182 13.11 3.34 17.04
C ILE A 182 13.53 4.45 18.01
N ARG A 183 12.76 5.53 18.12
CA ARG A 183 13.06 6.65 19.04
C ARG A 183 13.02 6.21 20.50
N ASP A 184 12.03 5.41 20.88
CA ASP A 184 11.88 4.93 22.26
C ASP A 184 13.06 4.00 22.64
N ALA A 185 13.53 3.16 21.70
CA ALA A 185 14.76 2.38 21.87
C ALA A 185 16.01 3.27 22.00
N GLN A 186 16.20 4.25 21.12
CA GLN A 186 17.31 5.22 21.20
C GLN A 186 17.31 6.03 22.51
N ILE A 187 16.13 6.32 23.07
CA ILE A 187 16.00 6.97 24.39
C ILE A 187 16.41 6.01 25.51
N ALA A 188 16.15 4.71 25.40
CA ALA A 188 16.63 3.71 26.35
C ALA A 188 18.16 3.54 26.27
N GLU A 189 18.71 3.39 25.06
CA GLU A 189 20.16 3.33 24.80
C GLU A 189 20.88 4.57 25.35
N LYS A 190 20.35 5.78 25.10
CA LYS A 190 20.92 7.02 25.64
C LYS A 190 20.86 7.11 27.16
N LYS A 191 19.84 6.53 27.80
CA LYS A 191 19.76 6.46 29.27
C LYS A 191 20.80 5.49 29.83
N LEU A 192 20.97 4.32 29.21
CA LEU A 192 21.97 3.33 29.61
C LEU A 192 23.39 3.91 29.50
N MET A 193 23.76 4.47 28.35
CA MET A 193 25.05 5.16 28.19
C MET A 193 25.26 6.28 29.21
N GLY A 194 24.19 7.01 29.57
CA GLY A 194 24.23 8.04 30.61
C GLY A 194 24.42 7.51 32.03
N GLN A 195 24.04 6.25 32.30
CA GLN A 195 24.30 5.57 33.57
C GLN A 195 25.73 5.02 33.61
N GLU A 196 26.18 4.37 32.53
CA GLU A 196 27.55 3.85 32.37
C GLU A 196 28.59 4.99 32.49
N LEU A 197 28.35 6.14 31.84
CA LEU A 197 29.20 7.33 31.98
C LEU A 197 29.22 7.86 33.41
N LEU A 198 28.07 7.92 34.10
CA LEU A 198 27.99 8.38 35.50
C LEU A 198 28.71 7.44 36.47
N GLU A 199 28.77 6.14 36.16
CA GLU A 199 29.49 5.15 36.97
C GLU A 199 31.01 5.24 36.76
N GLU A 200 31.49 5.43 35.53
CA GLU A 200 32.92 5.67 35.27
C GLU A 200 33.36 7.06 35.79
N GLU A 201 32.52 8.10 35.68
CA GLU A 201 32.79 9.41 36.30
C GLU A 201 32.96 9.30 37.82
N LYS A 202 32.13 8.52 38.52
CA LYS A 202 32.32 8.26 39.97
C LYS A 202 33.65 7.58 40.23
N ARG A 203 33.93 6.48 39.52
CA ARG A 203 35.17 5.71 39.66
C ARG A 203 36.42 6.56 39.43
N LEU A 204 36.39 7.48 38.47
CA LEU A 204 37.47 8.45 38.23
C LEU A 204 37.57 9.51 39.34
N ASN A 205 36.45 10.03 39.83
CA ASN A 205 36.43 10.99 40.95
C ASN A 205 36.95 10.36 42.26
N ASP A 206 36.59 9.12 42.56
CA ASP A 206 37.08 8.39 43.73
C ASP A 206 38.60 8.21 43.66
N MET A 207 39.13 7.79 42.50
CA MET A 207 40.58 7.69 42.26
C MET A 207 41.31 9.04 42.42
N ILE A 208 40.71 10.14 41.95
CA ILE A 208 41.28 11.50 42.11
C ILE A 208 41.23 11.97 43.57
N GLU A 209 40.20 11.60 44.33
CA GLU A 209 40.08 11.88 45.77
C GLU A 209 41.10 11.05 46.58
N GLU A 210 41.37 9.79 46.20
CA GLU A 210 42.45 8.98 46.78
C GLU A 210 43.83 9.58 46.53
N GLU A 211 44.15 9.98 45.29
CA GLU A 211 45.38 10.72 44.95
C GLU A 211 45.49 12.03 45.74
N ARG A 212 44.41 12.81 45.87
CA ARG A 212 44.43 14.04 46.68
C ARG A 212 44.71 13.75 48.15
N ARG A 213 44.13 12.69 48.72
CA ARG A 213 44.40 12.25 50.11
C ARG A 213 45.84 11.80 50.29
N TRP A 214 46.40 11.08 49.32
CA TRP A 214 47.80 10.67 49.32
C TRP A 214 48.74 11.88 49.28
N ALA A 215 48.50 12.84 48.39
CA ALA A 215 49.28 14.07 48.28
C ALA A 215 49.25 14.92 49.56
N ILE A 216 48.08 15.06 50.21
CA ILE A 216 47.95 15.75 51.50
C ILE A 216 48.75 15.03 52.60
N LYS A 217 48.68 13.69 52.66
CA LYS A 217 49.44 12.89 53.63
C LYS A 217 50.95 13.02 53.42
N GLU A 218 51.40 13.07 52.17
CA GLU A 218 52.81 13.22 51.82
C GLU A 218 53.35 14.63 52.11
N GLU A 219 52.56 15.71 51.94
CA GLU A 219 52.96 17.04 52.44
C GLU A 219 52.95 17.12 53.97
N SER A 220 51.99 16.49 54.68
CA SER A 220 52.03 16.38 56.15
C SER A 220 53.33 15.73 56.62
N ARG A 221 53.72 14.62 56.00
CA ARG A 221 55.00 13.93 56.28
C ARG A 221 56.21 14.84 56.07
N LYS A 222 56.22 15.68 55.04
CA LYS A 222 57.28 16.68 54.80
C LYS A 222 57.24 17.83 55.80
N GLU A 223 56.07 18.29 56.24
CA GLU A 223 55.92 19.29 57.32
C GLU A 223 56.44 18.73 58.65
N GLU A 224 56.08 17.50 59.01
CA GLU A 224 56.57 16.78 60.20
C GLU A 224 58.10 16.63 60.16
N GLU A 225 58.68 16.24 59.02
CA GLU A 225 60.13 16.23 58.83
C GLU A 225 60.77 17.61 59.02
N LYS A 226 60.17 18.67 58.44
CA LYS A 226 60.63 20.07 58.60
C LYS A 226 60.49 20.52 60.06
N ALA A 227 59.44 20.12 60.77
CA ALA A 227 59.24 20.39 62.20
C ALA A 227 60.28 19.66 63.06
N ALA A 228 60.54 18.37 62.81
CA ALA A 228 61.58 17.61 63.50
C ALA A 228 63.00 18.11 63.20
N LYS A 229 63.24 18.70 62.01
CA LYS A 229 64.50 19.41 61.69
C LYS A 229 64.59 20.74 62.47
N ARG A 230 63.53 21.55 62.49
CA ARG A 230 63.42 22.79 63.30
C ARG A 230 63.64 22.51 64.80
N LEU A 231 63.02 21.47 65.35
CA LEU A 231 63.14 21.10 66.77
C LEU A 231 64.55 20.64 67.14
N ARG A 232 65.22 19.86 66.29
CA ARG A 232 66.63 19.46 66.50
C ARG A 232 67.57 20.66 66.48
N PHE A 233 67.37 21.58 65.54
CA PHE A 233 68.17 22.82 65.48
C PHE A 233 67.93 23.71 66.72
N ALA A 234 66.69 23.81 67.20
CA ALA A 234 66.37 24.53 68.43
C ALA A 234 67.06 23.92 69.67
N LYS A 235 67.12 22.58 69.78
CA LYS A 235 67.87 21.91 70.85
C LYS A 235 69.36 22.23 70.82
N ILE A 236 69.99 22.12 69.64
CA ILE A 236 71.42 22.44 69.47
C ILE A 236 71.71 23.90 69.84
N LEU A 237 70.82 24.85 69.50
CA LEU A 237 70.94 26.24 69.95
C LEU A 237 70.77 26.40 71.47
N GLN A 238 69.89 25.63 72.12
CA GLN A 238 69.76 25.65 73.58
C GLN A 238 71.00 25.07 74.26
N GLU A 239 71.53 23.96 73.76
CA GLU A 239 72.77 23.33 74.21
C GLU A 239 73.94 24.34 74.08
N GLN A 240 74.08 25.01 72.93
CA GLN A 240 75.08 26.07 72.73
C GLN A 240 74.89 27.29 73.65
N ILE A 241 73.66 27.70 73.96
CA ILE A 241 73.42 28.79 74.92
C ILE A 241 73.90 28.39 76.32
N ILE A 242 73.61 27.15 76.75
CA ILE A 242 74.05 26.62 78.04
C ILE A 242 75.59 26.54 78.09
N GLU A 243 76.25 25.99 77.07
CA GLU A 243 77.72 25.95 76.98
C GLU A 243 78.36 27.35 77.08
N ASN A 244 77.74 28.37 76.46
CA ASN A 244 78.21 29.76 76.56
C ASN A 244 77.96 30.39 77.95
N GLU A 245 76.89 30.01 78.65
CA GLU A 245 76.65 30.46 80.02
C GLU A 245 77.60 29.77 81.02
N GLU A 246 77.87 28.47 80.86
CA GLU A 246 78.87 27.73 81.63
C GLU A 246 80.28 28.31 81.43
N GLN A 247 80.69 28.60 80.19
CA GLN A 247 81.98 29.26 79.92
C GLN A 247 82.08 30.64 80.57
N ARG A 248 80.98 31.44 80.59
CA ARG A 248 80.95 32.74 81.28
C ARG A 248 81.04 32.60 82.80
N ILE A 249 80.51 31.54 83.39
CA ILE A 249 80.66 31.22 84.81
C ILE A 249 82.12 30.85 85.12
N ILE A 250 82.71 29.94 84.34
CA ILE A 250 84.11 29.53 84.49
C ILE A 250 85.07 30.72 84.33
N GLU A 251 84.84 31.61 83.36
CA GLU A 251 85.62 32.85 83.24
C GLU A 251 85.48 33.79 84.45
N PHE A 252 84.28 33.87 85.04
CA PHE A 252 84.05 34.69 86.22
C PHE A 252 84.78 34.12 87.44
N GLU A 253 84.69 32.81 87.67
CA GLU A 253 85.44 32.12 88.72
C GLU A 253 86.95 32.28 88.54
N ARG A 254 87.47 32.13 87.32
CA ARG A 254 88.90 32.34 87.02
C ARG A 254 89.35 33.77 87.37
N LYS A 255 88.54 34.79 87.04
CA LYS A 255 88.82 36.21 87.38
C LYS A 255 88.74 36.48 88.89
N GLN A 256 87.87 35.78 89.62
CA GLN A 256 87.84 35.85 91.10
C GLN A 256 89.11 35.24 91.71
N GLU A 257 89.58 34.11 91.21
CA GLU A 257 90.80 33.47 91.72
C GLU A 257 92.08 34.23 91.32
N GLU A 258 92.16 34.76 90.10
CA GLU A 258 93.19 35.73 89.69
C GLU A 258 93.22 36.94 90.64
N SER A 259 92.05 37.48 91.01
CA SER A 259 91.94 38.61 91.94
C SER A 259 92.39 38.26 93.37
N ARG A 260 92.07 37.04 93.85
CA ARG A 260 92.56 36.53 95.14
C ARG A 260 94.08 36.36 95.15
N LEU A 261 94.64 35.78 94.09
CA LEU A 261 96.08 35.60 93.93
C LEU A 261 96.82 36.95 93.86
N ILE A 262 96.27 37.94 93.15
CA ILE A 262 96.82 39.31 93.16
C ILE A 262 96.80 39.91 94.57
N ASN A 263 95.72 39.74 95.32
CA ASN A 263 95.62 40.25 96.70
C ASN A 263 96.63 39.56 97.64
N LEU A 264 96.79 38.23 97.54
CA LEU A 264 97.81 37.49 98.29
C LEU A 264 99.24 37.94 97.95
N ASN A 265 99.56 38.15 96.67
CA ASN A 265 100.85 38.67 96.25
C ASN A 265 101.11 40.10 96.75
N ASN A 266 100.09 40.96 96.77
CA ASN A 266 100.19 42.32 97.34
C ASN A 266 100.49 42.28 98.85
N ILE A 267 99.87 41.36 99.59
CA ILE A 267 100.14 41.17 101.03
C ILE A 267 101.57 40.66 101.25
N ALA A 268 102.03 39.69 100.45
CA ALA A 268 103.40 39.18 100.53
C ALA A 268 104.44 40.27 100.20
N TRP A 269 104.18 41.11 99.19
CA TRP A 269 105.04 42.25 98.84
C TRP A 269 105.10 43.30 99.96
N GLN A 270 103.98 43.58 100.64
CA GLN A 270 103.97 44.45 101.82
C GLN A 270 104.79 43.86 102.99
N GLN A 271 104.78 42.55 103.18
CA GLN A 271 105.57 41.88 104.22
C GLN A 271 107.08 41.96 103.93
N ASP A 272 107.49 41.67 102.70
CA ASP A 272 108.89 41.78 102.23
C ASP A 272 109.42 43.23 102.36
N GLU A 273 108.62 44.24 102.03
CA GLU A 273 109.04 45.65 102.20
C GLU A 273 109.13 46.07 103.68
N ILE A 274 108.27 45.55 104.56
CA ILE A 274 108.39 45.73 106.02
C ILE A 274 109.66 45.04 106.55
N GLU A 275 110.04 43.87 106.03
CA GLU A 275 111.25 43.16 106.42
C GLU A 275 112.53 43.90 105.97
N LYS A 276 112.55 44.46 104.75
CA LYS A 276 113.62 45.37 104.29
C LYS A 276 113.77 46.60 105.17
N LEU A 277 112.67 47.19 105.64
CA LEU A 277 112.71 48.33 106.56
C LEU A 277 113.33 47.93 107.91
N ARG A 278 112.88 46.81 108.50
CA ARG A 278 113.47 46.27 109.75
C ARG A 278 114.96 45.97 109.63
N ASN A 279 115.39 45.39 108.51
CA ASN A 279 116.82 45.11 108.29
C ASN A 279 117.65 46.39 108.21
N LYS A 280 117.15 47.45 107.55
CA LYS A 280 117.78 48.78 107.56
C LYS A 280 117.80 49.41 108.96
N GLU A 281 116.76 49.23 109.77
CA GLU A 281 116.76 49.71 111.16
C GLU A 281 117.82 48.99 112.01
N ALA A 282 117.99 47.68 111.82
CA ALA A 282 119.01 46.88 112.51
C ALA A 282 120.44 47.26 112.10
N GLU A 283 120.71 47.56 110.82
CA GLU A 283 122.00 48.10 110.38
C GLU A 283 122.26 49.49 110.94
N ASN A 284 121.26 50.38 110.93
CA ASN A 284 121.34 51.70 111.55
C ASN A 284 121.47 51.65 113.10
N ALA A 285 121.21 50.50 113.74
CA ALA A 285 121.51 50.30 115.16
C ALA A 285 122.99 49.93 115.36
N LYS A 286 123.55 49.02 114.55
CA LYS A 286 124.98 48.64 114.60
C LYS A 286 125.90 49.83 114.37
N VAL A 287 125.66 50.62 113.33
CA VAL A 287 126.46 51.82 113.02
C VAL A 287 126.41 52.84 114.16
N ARG A 288 125.29 52.95 114.88
CA ARG A 288 125.18 53.81 116.07
C ARG A 288 125.96 53.29 117.28
N GLN A 289 126.13 51.97 117.41
CA GLN A 289 127.00 51.37 118.43
C GLN A 289 128.48 51.63 118.10
N GLU A 290 128.90 51.39 116.86
CA GLU A 290 130.27 51.65 116.39
C GLU A 290 130.68 53.13 116.58
N ILE A 291 129.76 54.07 116.32
CA ILE A 291 129.96 55.50 116.58
C ILE A 291 130.05 55.82 118.09
N ALA A 292 129.35 55.08 118.96
CA ALA A 292 129.44 55.27 120.41
C ALA A 292 130.81 54.82 120.95
N GLU A 293 131.26 53.63 120.54
CA GLU A 293 132.58 53.07 120.91
C GLU A 293 133.73 53.98 120.42
N GLY A 294 133.63 54.51 119.20
CA GLY A 294 134.59 55.51 118.67
C GLY A 294 134.59 56.84 119.44
N ASN A 295 133.44 57.32 119.92
CA ASN A 295 133.36 58.53 120.74
C ASN A 295 133.97 58.33 122.15
N GLU A 296 133.89 57.14 122.71
CA GLU A 296 134.49 56.82 124.01
C GLU A 296 136.03 56.79 123.92
N GLN A 297 136.58 56.22 122.84
CA GLN A 297 138.00 56.34 122.52
C GLN A 297 138.43 57.80 122.31
N LEU A 298 137.61 58.60 121.60
CA LEU A 298 137.90 60.02 121.36
C LEU A 298 137.93 60.86 122.66
N LYS A 299 137.06 60.56 123.64
CA LYS A 299 137.14 61.16 124.99
C LYS A 299 138.48 60.84 125.67
N HIS A 300 138.96 59.60 125.54
CA HIS A 300 140.21 59.17 126.15
C HIS A 300 141.43 59.90 125.57
N PHE A 301 141.45 60.14 124.25
CA PHE A 301 142.47 60.99 123.62
C PHE A 301 142.35 62.45 124.04
N LYS A 302 141.13 62.99 124.14
CA LYS A 302 140.92 64.37 124.61
C LYS A 302 141.38 64.61 126.05
N ALA A 303 141.24 63.64 126.95
CA ALA A 303 141.74 63.76 128.32
C ALA A 303 143.29 63.84 128.39
N MET A 304 144.00 63.19 127.46
CA MET A 304 145.45 63.36 127.29
C MET A 304 145.77 64.73 126.70
N GLU A 305 145.04 65.12 125.65
CA GLU A 305 145.19 66.40 124.94
C GLU A 305 144.87 67.61 125.84
N GLU A 306 143.98 67.49 126.82
CA GLU A 306 143.69 68.54 127.82
C GLU A 306 144.87 68.77 128.79
N GLU A 307 145.56 67.72 129.25
CA GLU A 307 146.71 67.88 130.14
C GLU A 307 147.97 68.36 129.37
N GLU A 308 148.10 68.01 128.08
CA GLU A 308 149.08 68.65 127.19
C GLU A 308 148.73 70.13 126.91
N ASN A 309 147.46 70.44 126.62
CA ASN A 309 147.02 71.82 126.40
C ASN A 309 147.16 72.68 127.67
N ARG A 310 147.08 72.10 128.86
CA ARG A 310 147.40 72.78 130.14
C ARG A 310 148.84 73.31 130.19
N ILE A 311 149.78 72.62 129.53
CA ILE A 311 151.17 73.04 129.35
C ILE A 311 151.29 74.09 128.23
N ILE A 312 150.35 74.11 127.26
CA ILE A 312 150.34 75.03 126.11
C ILE A 312 149.59 76.33 126.40
N ASP A 313 148.53 76.38 127.20
CA ASP A 313 147.83 77.63 127.54
C ASP A 313 148.63 78.52 128.49
N LEU A 314 149.50 77.92 129.31
CA LEU A 314 150.61 78.61 129.98
C LEU A 314 151.58 79.32 128.99
N ARG A 315 151.56 78.95 127.69
CA ARG A 315 152.21 79.68 126.59
C ARG A 315 151.25 80.56 125.78
N ILE A 316 149.98 80.20 125.58
CA ILE A 316 149.05 80.93 124.68
C ILE A 316 148.38 82.15 125.32
N GLN A 317 148.22 82.23 126.65
CA GLN A 317 147.69 83.44 127.30
C GLN A 317 148.50 84.72 127.01
N ASN A 318 149.69 84.57 126.45
CA ASN A 318 150.50 85.65 125.92
C ASN A 318 149.99 86.26 124.55
N TYR A 319 148.69 86.13 124.07
CA TYR A 319 148.29 86.41 122.61
C TYR A 319 146.92 87.07 121.97
N HIS A 320 145.55 86.91 122.26
CA HIS A 320 144.35 86.63 121.24
C HIS A 320 142.82 87.33 120.95
N ARG A 321 141.83 87.08 119.84
CA ARG A 321 140.19 87.25 119.41
C ARG A 321 139.23 86.67 118.02
N LEU A 322 137.76 86.64 117.77
CA LEU A 322 136.59 86.74 116.52
C LEU A 322 135.42 85.70 115.67
N LYS A 323 134.10 86.00 115.00
CA LYS A 323 133.09 85.39 113.75
C LYS A 323 131.33 85.30 113.49
N GLU A 324 130.47 85.23 112.27
CA GLU A 324 128.88 84.73 111.89
C GLU A 324 127.78 84.89 110.48
N GLU A 325 126.52 84.16 110.16
CA GLU A 325 124.98 84.31 109.48
C GLU A 325 124.13 83.96 107.94
N ARG A 326 122.69 83.67 107.62
CA ARG A 326 121.56 83.92 106.35
C ARG A 326 120.35 82.99 105.44
N GLU A 327 118.98 83.39 104.99
CA GLU A 327 117.70 83.28 103.86
C GLU A 327 116.60 82.21 102.95
N ALA A 328 115.23 82.44 102.37
CA ALA A 328 114.23 81.82 101.12
C ALA A 328 112.47 81.71 100.84
N ARG A 329 111.60 81.59 99.60
CA ARG A 329 109.95 81.32 99.21
C ARG A 329 109.04 81.12 97.69
N LYS A 330 107.69 80.56 97.35
CA LYS A 330 106.43 80.78 96.19
C LYS A 330 105.24 79.69 95.44
N ALA A 331 103.94 79.94 94.73
CA ALA A 331 102.78 79.06 93.87
C ALA A 331 101.36 79.54 92.93
N GLU A 332 100.37 78.79 92.08
CA GLU A 332 98.81 79.02 91.42
C GLU A 332 97.84 78.25 90.13
N GLU A 333 96.39 78.34 89.83
CA GLU A 333 95.17 78.28 88.61
C GLU A 333 94.07 77.22 87.70
N GLN A 334 92.70 77.52 87.20
CA GLN A 334 91.38 77.33 86.13
C GLN A 334 90.44 76.21 85.13
N LYS A 335 89.01 76.26 84.66
CA LYS A 335 88.04 75.63 83.38
C LYS A 335 86.31 75.63 83.04
N LEU A 336 85.53 75.22 81.84
CA LEU A 336 83.90 75.09 81.40
C LEU A 336 83.08 74.31 80.03
N GLU A 337 81.64 74.14 79.65
CA GLU A 337 80.74 73.59 78.30
C GLU A 337 78.99 73.46 77.94
N ARG A 338 78.22 72.96 76.75
CA ARG A 338 76.63 73.02 76.13
C ARG A 338 75.71 72.03 74.97
N LEU A 339 74.27 71.99 74.55
CA LEU A 339 73.34 71.25 73.32
C LEU A 339 71.60 71.16 72.94
N LYS A 340 70.80 70.69 71.76
CA LYS A 340 69.19 70.18 71.39
C LYS A 340 68.17 70.14 69.92
N LYS A 341 66.98 69.31 69.51
CA LYS A 341 65.56 69.44 68.56
C LYS A 341 64.69 68.41 67.38
N GLU A 342 63.25 68.30 66.97
CA GLU A 342 62.29 67.88 65.62
C GLU A 342 60.77 67.01 65.32
N ARG A 343 59.76 67.02 64.20
CA ARG A 343 58.42 66.08 63.68
C ARG A 343 57.14 66.27 62.44
N GLU A 344 56.23 65.31 61.74
CA GLU A 344 54.79 65.42 60.82
C GLU A 344 53.50 64.31 60.28
N ARG A 345 52.59 64.25 59.09
CA ARG A 345 51.05 63.62 58.72
C ARG A 345 50.09 63.39 57.22
N THR A 346 48.89 62.57 56.86
CA THR A 346 47.68 62.52 55.64
C THR A 346 46.51 61.26 55.24
N ARG A 347 45.41 60.87 54.29
CA ARG A 347 44.06 61.15 53.28
C ARG A 347 43.05 59.98 52.40
N MET A 348 41.68 60.02 51.79
CA MET A 348 40.64 59.00 50.89
C MET A 348 39.15 59.39 50.03
N ALA A 349 37.99 58.79 49.26
CA ALA A 349 37.20 57.63 48.31
C ALA A 349 35.55 57.63 47.62
N MET A 350 34.85 56.79 46.59
CA MET A 350 33.30 56.50 45.97
C MET A 350 32.78 55.06 45.22
N ARG A 351 31.53 54.72 44.56
CA ARG A 351 30.77 53.35 44.24
C ARG A 351 29.83 53.02 42.90
N THR A 352 29.16 51.80 42.64
CA THR A 352 28.46 51.21 41.36
C THR A 352 27.02 50.44 41.35
N VAL A 353 26.48 49.81 40.22
CA VAL A 353 25.01 49.41 39.84
C VAL A 353 24.75 48.13 38.89
N GLN A 354 23.52 47.47 38.76
CA GLN A 354 22.97 46.68 37.55
C GLN A 354 21.42 46.18 37.52
N ALA A 355 20.91 45.33 36.55
CA ALA A 355 19.45 45.11 36.13
C ALA A 355 18.93 43.71 35.50
N TYR A 356 17.63 43.56 35.03
CA TYR A 356 16.91 42.60 34.06
C TYR A 356 15.84 41.49 34.49
N GLU A 357 15.00 40.79 33.63
CA GLU A 357 13.71 41.16 32.89
C GLU A 357 12.83 40.01 32.17
N LEU A 358 11.53 40.28 31.80
CA LEU A 358 10.64 39.85 30.62
C LEU A 358 9.69 38.58 30.46
N GLN A 359 8.59 38.73 29.65
CA GLN A 359 7.56 37.79 28.99
C GLN A 359 6.10 37.68 29.58
N GLY A 360 4.95 37.24 28.95
CA GLY A 360 4.45 36.94 27.55
C GLY A 360 3.16 36.00 27.43
N ILE A 361 2.08 36.28 26.60
CA ILE A 361 0.80 35.43 26.45
C ILE A 361 -0.16 35.74 25.21
N LYS A 362 -1.13 34.85 24.76
CA LYS A 362 -2.24 35.13 23.74
C LYS A 362 -3.39 34.08 23.42
N TYR A 363 -4.57 34.57 22.92
CA TYR A 363 -5.71 33.97 22.10
C TYR A 363 -6.67 32.88 22.72
N HIS A 364 -7.86 32.42 22.18
CA HIS A 364 -8.66 32.61 20.91
C HIS A 364 -10.25 32.43 21.05
N THR A 365 -11.02 31.94 20.02
CA THR A 365 -12.54 32.03 19.86
C THR A 365 -13.24 30.96 18.95
N SER A 366 -14.57 30.71 19.10
CA SER A 366 -15.53 30.24 18.02
C SER A 366 -17.03 30.26 18.43
N HIS A 367 -17.98 30.20 17.47
CA HIS A 367 -19.46 30.35 17.64
C HIS A 367 -20.27 29.49 16.62
N SER A 368 -21.57 29.18 16.83
CA SER A 368 -22.37 28.24 15.99
C SER A 368 -23.88 28.58 15.86
N VAL A 369 -24.54 28.23 14.73
CA VAL A 369 -25.94 28.63 14.33
C VAL A 369 -26.64 27.62 13.37
N MET A 370 -27.96 27.27 13.52
CA MET A 370 -28.86 26.73 12.44
C MET A 370 -30.42 26.74 12.72
N LEU A 371 -31.34 26.27 11.81
CA LEU A 371 -32.80 26.65 11.63
C LEU A 371 -33.91 25.52 11.26
N PHE A 372 -35.25 25.64 11.63
CA PHE A 372 -36.67 25.61 10.93
C PHE A 372 -37.44 24.47 9.95
N SER A 373 -38.86 24.26 9.72
CA SER A 373 -39.73 23.24 8.72
C SER A 373 -41.48 23.01 8.44
N LEU A 374 -42.39 22.57 7.25
CA LEU A 374 -44.08 22.41 6.73
C LEU A 374 -45.07 21.48 5.47
N LYS A 375 -46.54 21.41 4.98
CA LYS A 375 -47.63 20.56 3.85
C LYS A 375 -49.37 20.80 3.28
N LEU A 376 -50.58 20.28 2.44
CA LEU A 376 -51.46 19.38 1.20
C LEU A 376 -53.25 19.26 0.68
N ILE A 377 -54.09 18.75 -0.52
CA ILE A 377 -55.79 18.61 -1.10
C ILE A 377 -56.76 17.74 -2.43
N LYS A 378 -58.25 17.56 -2.84
CA LYS A 378 -59.26 16.96 -4.19
C LYS A 378 -61.06 16.61 -4.57
N THR A 379 -61.92 16.28 -5.81
CA THR A 379 -63.58 15.81 -6.27
C THR A 379 -64.45 15.44 -7.86
N ILE A 380 -65.76 15.08 -8.60
CA ILE A 380 -67.43 14.50 -8.87
C ILE A 380 -68.53 14.26 -10.35
N ASN A 381 -69.88 13.61 -10.71
CA ASN A 381 -71.02 13.44 -12.08
C ASN A 381 -72.67 12.68 -12.48
N VAL A 382 -73.66 12.60 -13.67
CA VAL A 382 -75.24 11.91 -14.12
C VAL A 382 -76.36 11.80 -15.61
N HIS A 383 -77.69 11.10 -16.01
CA HIS A 383 -78.82 10.95 -17.38
C HIS A 383 -80.48 10.16 -17.77
N ALA A 384 -81.50 10.16 -18.94
CA ALA A 384 -83.07 9.46 -19.40
C ALA A 384 -84.16 9.30 -20.91
N GLN A 385 -85.55 8.69 -21.26
CA GLN A 385 -86.64 8.43 -22.66
C GLN A 385 -88.35 7.77 -23.01
N ILE A 386 -89.32 7.69 -24.21
CA ILE A 386 -90.99 7.17 -24.65
C ILE A 386 -91.97 6.74 -26.17
N ASP A 387 -93.44 6.38 -26.50
CA ASP A 387 -94.57 6.18 -27.87
C ASP A 387 -96.21 5.36 -28.27
N GLU A 388 -97.22 5.30 -29.46
CA GLU A 388 -98.74 4.50 -29.98
C GLU A 388 -99.93 4.51 -31.42
N ILE A 389 -101.34 3.91 -31.75
CA ILE A 389 -102.47 3.33 -33.01
C ILE A 389 -104.16 3.57 -33.76
N ASN A 390 -105.18 2.73 -34.60
CA ASN A 390 -106.68 2.91 -35.56
C ASN A 390 -108.07 1.86 -36.27
N ALA A 391 -109.23 2.03 -37.29
CA ALA A 391 -110.61 1.11 -38.01
C ALA A 391 -112.05 1.38 -39.17
N ALA A 392 -113.28 0.58 -39.70
CA ALA A 392 -114.64 0.72 -40.86
C ALA A 392 -116.13 -0.26 -41.47
N ARG A 393 -117.23 -0.14 -42.57
CA ARG A 393 -118.79 -0.86 -43.08
C ARG A 393 -119.87 -1.00 -44.61
N VAL A 394 -121.35 -1.41 -44.94
CA VAL A 394 -122.46 -1.63 -46.35
C VAL A 394 -124.23 -2.11 -46.67
N GLN A 395 -125.15 -2.39 -47.89
CA GLN A 395 -126.87 -2.59 -48.34
C GLN A 395 -127.95 -3.19 -49.76
N GLU A 396 -129.46 -3.45 -49.99
CA GLU A 396 -130.81 -3.39 -51.17
C GLU A 396 -132.00 -4.41 -52.20
N GLU A 397 -133.34 -4.18 -52.95
CA GLU A 397 -134.44 -4.87 -54.20
C GLU A 397 -136.23 -4.83 -54.74
N VAL A 398 -137.07 -5.37 -55.93
CA VAL A 398 -138.71 -5.28 -56.61
C VAL A 398 -139.71 -6.08 -57.96
N GLU A 399 -141.15 -5.97 -58.56
CA GLU A 399 -142.17 -6.69 -59.82
C GLU A 399 -143.83 -6.44 -60.60
N ARG A 400 -144.57 -6.96 -61.85
CA ARG A 400 -146.17 -6.95 -62.62
C ARG A 400 -146.97 -7.76 -64.04
N GLU A 401 -148.33 -7.69 -64.74
CA GLU A 401 -149.21 -8.51 -66.03
C GLU A 401 -150.71 -8.32 -67.06
N TRP A 402 -151.08 -8.52 -68.53
CA TRP A 402 -152.34 -8.55 -69.62
C TRP A 402 -152.16 -9.71 -70.62
N ARG A 403 -153.01 -10.74 -70.72
CA ARG A 403 -152.53 -12.12 -71.02
C ARG A 403 -151.68 -12.46 -72.26
N ARG A 404 -151.65 -11.63 -73.30
CA ARG A 404 -150.45 -11.52 -74.14
C ARG A 404 -149.75 -10.20 -73.85
N LYS A 405 -150.25 -9.02 -74.22
CA LYS A 405 -149.47 -7.77 -74.04
C LYS A 405 -148.90 -7.51 -72.65
N GLU A 406 -149.63 -7.53 -71.55
CA GLU A 406 -149.03 -7.52 -70.21
C GLU A 406 -148.56 -8.90 -69.69
N LYS A 407 -148.89 -10.10 -70.21
CA LYS A 407 -148.11 -11.32 -69.84
C LYS A 407 -146.71 -11.26 -70.48
N GLU A 408 -146.62 -10.62 -71.64
CA GLU A 408 -145.41 -10.27 -72.36
C GLU A 408 -144.76 -9.05 -71.71
N GLU A 409 -145.51 -8.04 -71.21
CA GLU A 409 -144.91 -7.02 -70.33
C GLU A 409 -144.55 -7.59 -68.97
N ALA A 410 -145.19 -8.64 -68.47
CA ALA A 410 -144.88 -9.32 -67.21
C ALA A 410 -143.63 -10.13 -67.39
N LEU A 411 -143.56 -10.93 -68.44
CA LEU A 411 -142.35 -11.63 -68.81
C LEU A 411 -141.25 -10.63 -69.17
N LYS A 412 -141.55 -9.45 -69.72
CA LYS A 412 -140.55 -8.36 -69.90
C LYS A 412 -140.22 -7.62 -68.60
N LYS A 413 -141.13 -7.47 -67.65
CA LYS A 413 -140.92 -6.85 -66.32
C LYS A 413 -140.11 -7.82 -65.46
N LEU A 414 -140.55 -9.06 -65.33
CA LEU A 414 -139.84 -10.21 -64.75
C LEU A 414 -138.47 -10.44 -65.41
N GLU A 415 -138.35 -10.39 -66.74
CA GLU A 415 -137.05 -10.53 -67.42
C GLU A 415 -136.18 -9.29 -67.24
N ALA A 416 -136.73 -8.08 -67.27
CA ALA A 416 -135.99 -6.86 -66.94
C ALA A 416 -135.54 -6.85 -65.47
N LEU A 417 -136.35 -7.40 -64.56
CA LEU A 417 -136.01 -7.55 -63.14
C LEU A 417 -135.02 -8.69 -62.92
N ARG A 418 -135.09 -9.78 -63.69
CA ARG A 418 -134.07 -10.83 -63.74
C ARG A 418 -132.75 -10.32 -64.30
N ILE A 419 -132.79 -9.42 -65.28
CA ILE A 419 -131.63 -8.72 -65.82
C ILE A 419 -131.09 -7.72 -64.78
N LEU A 420 -131.93 -6.89 -64.15
CA LEU A 420 -131.53 -5.98 -63.09
C LEU A 420 -130.96 -6.71 -61.87
N GLN A 421 -131.54 -7.84 -61.48
CA GLN A 421 -131.03 -8.70 -60.42
C GLN A 421 -129.67 -9.31 -60.81
N LYS A 422 -129.52 -9.80 -62.05
CA LYS A 422 -128.21 -10.27 -62.56
C LYS A 422 -127.16 -9.17 -62.61
N GLU A 423 -127.51 -8.00 -63.12
CA GLU A 423 -126.60 -6.84 -63.15
C GLU A 423 -126.25 -6.35 -61.74
N ARG A 424 -127.19 -6.46 -60.79
CA ARG A 424 -126.95 -6.21 -59.37
C ARG A 424 -126.05 -7.26 -58.74
N GLU A 425 -126.24 -8.54 -59.05
CA GLU A 425 -125.36 -9.64 -58.63
C GLU A 425 -123.96 -9.47 -59.21
N VAL A 426 -123.84 -9.09 -60.49
CA VAL A 426 -122.56 -8.73 -61.16
C VAL A 426 -121.93 -7.49 -60.51
N GLN A 427 -122.69 -6.44 -60.21
CA GLN A 427 -122.19 -5.24 -59.52
C GLN A 427 -121.69 -5.57 -58.11
N VAL A 428 -122.43 -6.36 -57.34
CA VAL A 428 -122.04 -6.83 -56.01
C VAL A 428 -120.80 -7.72 -56.09
N ASN A 429 -120.72 -8.62 -57.08
CA ASN A 429 -119.56 -9.48 -57.29
C ASN A 429 -118.32 -8.66 -57.70
N ASN A 430 -118.46 -7.70 -58.62
CA ASN A 430 -117.40 -6.79 -59.01
C ASN A 430 -116.90 -5.94 -57.83
N LYS A 431 -117.80 -5.45 -56.97
CA LYS A 431 -117.42 -4.75 -55.73
C LYS A 431 -116.65 -5.67 -54.76
N ARG A 432 -117.09 -6.92 -54.59
CA ARG A 432 -116.36 -7.93 -53.79
C ARG A 432 -114.97 -8.24 -54.36
N ILE A 433 -114.85 -8.38 -55.68
CA ILE A 433 -113.58 -8.62 -56.37
C ILE A 433 -112.62 -7.44 -56.16
N MET A 434 -113.09 -6.20 -56.31
CA MET A 434 -112.26 -5.02 -56.07
C MET A 434 -111.82 -4.90 -54.60
N GLN A 435 -112.73 -5.17 -53.65
CA GLN A 435 -112.38 -5.23 -52.23
C GLN A 435 -111.34 -6.32 -51.91
N ALA A 436 -111.45 -7.50 -52.52
CA ALA A 436 -110.47 -8.58 -52.36
C ALA A 436 -109.10 -8.23 -52.96
N ILE A 437 -109.07 -7.51 -54.09
CA ILE A 437 -107.83 -7.01 -54.71
C ILE A 437 -107.16 -5.96 -53.82
N GLU A 438 -107.92 -5.04 -53.23
CA GLU A 438 -107.36 -4.00 -52.34
C GLU A 438 -106.84 -4.62 -51.03
N ILE A 439 -107.58 -5.55 -50.41
CA ILE A 439 -107.13 -6.28 -49.20
C ILE A 439 -105.83 -7.06 -49.49
N GLU A 440 -105.70 -7.73 -50.63
CA GLU A 440 -104.47 -8.44 -50.99
C GLU A 440 -103.31 -7.50 -51.37
N ARG A 441 -103.59 -6.26 -51.83
CA ARG A 441 -102.57 -5.20 -51.98
C ARG A 441 -102.09 -4.69 -50.62
N GLU A 442 -103.00 -4.33 -49.72
CA GLU A 442 -102.69 -3.89 -48.35
C GLU A 442 -101.92 -4.97 -47.60
N ARG A 443 -102.35 -6.23 -47.70
CA ARG A 443 -101.67 -7.40 -47.13
C ARG A 443 -100.25 -7.58 -47.68
N ARG A 444 -100.04 -7.39 -48.99
CA ARG A 444 -98.69 -7.40 -49.60
C ARG A 444 -97.84 -6.23 -49.15
N GLU A 445 -98.42 -5.04 -48.97
CA GLU A 445 -97.69 -3.87 -48.49
C GLU A 445 -97.26 -4.04 -47.03
N PHE A 446 -98.16 -4.52 -46.18
CA PHE A 446 -97.87 -4.91 -44.82
C PHE A 446 -96.77 -5.98 -44.76
N GLU A 447 -96.85 -7.04 -45.58
CA GLU A 447 -95.76 -8.02 -45.69
C GLU A 447 -94.43 -7.40 -46.15
N ARG A 448 -94.43 -6.42 -47.07
CA ARG A 448 -93.22 -5.69 -47.48
C ARG A 448 -92.64 -4.88 -46.32
N ILE A 449 -93.46 -4.12 -45.60
CA ILE A 449 -93.07 -3.31 -44.45
C ILE A 449 -92.47 -4.20 -43.34
N VAL A 450 -93.13 -5.29 -42.98
CA VAL A 450 -92.65 -6.24 -41.97
C VAL A 450 -91.32 -6.87 -42.37
N ARG A 451 -91.13 -7.27 -43.64
CA ARG A 451 -89.83 -7.79 -44.13
C ARG A 451 -88.72 -6.74 -44.04
N VAL A 452 -89.01 -5.47 -44.37
CA VAL A 452 -88.04 -4.36 -44.26
C VAL A 452 -87.68 -4.08 -42.79
N GLN A 453 -88.67 -4.06 -41.89
CA GLN A 453 -88.45 -3.88 -40.44
C GLN A 453 -87.67 -5.05 -39.82
N GLN A 454 -87.96 -6.29 -40.22
CA GLN A 454 -87.16 -7.45 -39.80
C GLN A 454 -85.73 -7.38 -40.34
N ALA A 455 -85.52 -6.91 -41.56
CA ALA A 455 -84.20 -6.73 -42.15
C ALA A 455 -83.39 -5.61 -41.47
N SER A 456 -84.02 -4.46 -41.13
CA SER A 456 -83.35 -3.38 -40.41
C SER A 456 -82.99 -3.80 -38.98
N PHE A 457 -83.92 -4.41 -38.24
CA PHE A 457 -83.65 -4.95 -36.90
C PHE A 457 -82.54 -6.02 -36.91
N SER A 458 -82.54 -6.91 -37.92
CA SER A 458 -81.48 -7.91 -38.10
C SER A 458 -80.11 -7.30 -38.43
N LYS A 459 -80.06 -6.14 -39.10
CA LYS A 459 -78.84 -5.40 -39.40
C LYS A 459 -78.34 -4.64 -38.17
N GLU A 460 -79.22 -3.92 -37.49
CA GLU A 460 -78.93 -3.18 -36.26
C GLU A 460 -78.43 -4.09 -35.15
N LYS A 461 -79.08 -5.25 -34.95
CA LYS A 461 -78.61 -6.27 -34.00
C LYS A 461 -77.18 -6.75 -34.32
N LYS A 462 -76.87 -7.02 -35.59
CA LYS A 462 -75.50 -7.41 -36.01
C LYS A 462 -74.49 -6.29 -35.81
N GLU A 463 -74.85 -5.04 -36.08
CA GLU A 463 -73.98 -3.89 -35.80
C GLU A 463 -73.75 -3.68 -34.30
N LEU A 464 -74.76 -3.94 -33.46
CA LEU A 464 -74.63 -3.91 -32.01
C LEU A 464 -73.73 -5.04 -31.50
N GLU A 465 -73.91 -6.26 -31.99
CA GLU A 465 -73.05 -7.43 -31.69
C GLU A 465 -71.60 -7.16 -32.11
N GLN A 466 -71.36 -6.57 -33.28
CA GLN A 466 -70.01 -6.16 -33.73
C GLN A 466 -69.40 -5.07 -32.85
N LYS A 467 -70.17 -4.03 -32.48
CA LYS A 467 -69.71 -2.97 -31.56
C LYS A 467 -69.39 -3.54 -30.18
N GLN A 468 -70.18 -4.49 -29.67
CA GLN A 468 -69.87 -5.19 -28.42
C GLN A 468 -68.61 -6.05 -28.53
N GLN A 469 -68.42 -6.80 -29.61
CA GLN A 469 -67.21 -7.59 -29.85
C GLN A 469 -65.96 -6.69 -29.93
N GLN A 470 -66.03 -5.57 -30.65
CA GLN A 470 -64.94 -4.58 -30.71
C GLN A 470 -64.64 -3.97 -29.34
N ALA A 471 -65.65 -3.62 -28.55
CA ALA A 471 -65.48 -3.12 -27.18
C ALA A 471 -64.85 -4.18 -26.25
N LEU A 472 -65.19 -5.47 -26.41
CA LEU A 472 -64.59 -6.57 -25.65
C LEU A 472 -63.13 -6.81 -26.05
N ILE A 473 -62.80 -6.74 -27.34
CA ILE A 473 -61.42 -6.85 -27.85
C ILE A 473 -60.58 -5.69 -27.29
N HIS A 474 -61.02 -4.45 -27.47
CA HIS A 474 -60.35 -3.24 -26.97
C HIS A 474 -60.17 -3.28 -25.44
N ARG A 475 -61.18 -3.72 -24.69
CA ARG A 475 -61.07 -3.96 -23.24
C ARG A 475 -60.00 -5.02 -22.92
N SER A 476 -59.92 -6.09 -23.70
CA SER A 476 -58.89 -7.13 -23.51
C SER A 476 -57.48 -6.62 -23.80
N GLU A 477 -57.32 -5.71 -24.76
CA GLU A 477 -56.05 -5.09 -25.12
C GLU A 477 -55.59 -4.07 -24.07
N ILE A 478 -56.51 -3.23 -23.56
CA ILE A 478 -56.21 -2.37 -22.40
C ILE A 478 -55.79 -3.22 -21.19
N LEU A 479 -56.50 -4.31 -20.89
CA LEU A 479 -56.13 -5.20 -19.78
C LEU A 479 -54.76 -5.87 -19.99
N LYS A 480 -54.39 -6.23 -21.24
CA LYS A 480 -53.03 -6.69 -21.57
C LYS A 480 -52.00 -5.58 -21.31
N GLN A 481 -52.19 -4.38 -21.85
CA GLN A 481 -51.28 -3.24 -21.66
C GLN A 481 -51.10 -2.85 -20.19
N VAL A 482 -52.16 -2.89 -19.38
CA VAL A 482 -52.09 -2.64 -17.94
C VAL A 482 -51.29 -3.72 -17.22
N ASN A 483 -51.55 -5.00 -17.52
CA ASN A 483 -50.79 -6.12 -16.94
C ASN A 483 -49.31 -6.11 -17.39
N GLU A 484 -49.02 -5.69 -18.61
CA GLU A 484 -47.67 -5.60 -19.17
C GLU A 484 -46.89 -4.46 -18.51
N LYS A 485 -47.48 -3.26 -18.41
CA LYS A 485 -46.87 -2.16 -17.64
C LYS A 485 -46.72 -2.46 -16.15
N GLU A 486 -47.59 -3.27 -15.55
CA GLU A 486 -47.39 -3.70 -14.16
C GLU A 486 -46.25 -4.71 -14.03
N ARG A 487 -46.10 -5.63 -14.98
CA ARG A 487 -44.91 -6.52 -15.06
C ARG A 487 -43.63 -5.72 -15.24
N GLU A 488 -43.62 -4.70 -16.10
CA GLU A 488 -42.49 -3.76 -16.24
C GLU A 488 -42.17 -3.06 -14.91
N ARG A 489 -43.18 -2.52 -14.21
CA ARG A 489 -42.98 -1.88 -12.90
C ARG A 489 -42.46 -2.84 -11.83
N ILE A 490 -42.93 -4.08 -11.82
CA ILE A 490 -42.44 -5.13 -10.90
C ILE A 490 -40.98 -5.48 -11.25
N ALA A 491 -40.66 -5.72 -12.51
CA ALA A 491 -39.30 -6.03 -12.96
C ALA A 491 -38.31 -4.89 -12.70
N GLN A 492 -38.71 -3.63 -12.90
CA GLN A 492 -37.92 -2.45 -12.55
C GLN A 492 -37.64 -2.36 -11.04
N ARG A 493 -38.65 -2.63 -10.20
CA ARG A 493 -38.48 -2.69 -8.74
C ARG A 493 -37.57 -3.83 -8.29
N GLN A 494 -37.71 -5.02 -8.90
CA GLN A 494 -36.83 -6.17 -8.66
C GLN A 494 -35.39 -5.81 -9.03
N LYS A 495 -35.16 -5.27 -10.24
CA LYS A 495 -33.84 -4.84 -10.70
C LYS A 495 -33.19 -3.78 -9.79
N MET A 496 -33.92 -2.76 -9.34
CA MET A 496 -33.40 -1.79 -8.36
C MET A 496 -33.08 -2.43 -7.00
N PHE A 497 -33.84 -3.44 -6.56
CA PHE A 497 -33.56 -4.16 -5.32
C PHE A 497 -32.34 -5.08 -5.45
N GLU A 498 -32.19 -5.75 -6.60
CA GLU A 498 -31.03 -6.57 -6.95
C GLU A 498 -29.75 -5.73 -7.08
N GLU A 499 -29.81 -4.59 -7.75
CA GLU A 499 -28.73 -3.60 -7.81
C GLU A 499 -28.38 -3.08 -6.41
N GLY A 500 -29.39 -2.70 -5.61
CA GLY A 500 -29.20 -2.28 -4.23
C GLY A 500 -28.67 -3.38 -3.31
N LEU A 501 -28.93 -4.65 -3.61
CA LEU A 501 -28.33 -5.80 -2.91
C LEU A 501 -26.88 -6.00 -3.36
N ALA A 502 -26.62 -5.96 -4.67
CA ALA A 502 -25.28 -6.09 -5.25
C ALA A 502 -24.33 -5.04 -4.68
N ILE A 503 -24.71 -3.75 -4.68
CA ILE A 503 -23.93 -2.65 -4.11
C ILE A 503 -23.63 -2.87 -2.62
N ARG A 504 -24.59 -3.39 -1.83
CA ARG A 504 -24.39 -3.74 -0.42
C ARG A 504 -23.44 -4.93 -0.25
N THR A 505 -23.51 -5.95 -1.10
CA THR A 505 -22.56 -7.07 -1.06
C THR A 505 -21.16 -6.65 -1.52
N GLU A 506 -21.04 -5.77 -2.52
CA GLU A 506 -19.75 -5.27 -3.01
C GLU A 506 -19.07 -4.37 -1.98
N THR A 507 -19.80 -3.44 -1.36
CA THR A 507 -19.27 -2.58 -0.28
C THR A 507 -18.89 -3.40 0.96
N ALA A 508 -19.68 -4.41 1.35
CA ALA A 508 -19.30 -5.34 2.41
C ALA A 508 -18.04 -6.15 2.06
N MET A 509 -17.93 -6.64 0.81
CA MET A 509 -16.74 -7.35 0.32
C MET A 509 -15.51 -6.44 0.22
N ARG A 510 -15.66 -5.14 -0.11
CA ARG A 510 -14.58 -4.14 -0.05
C ARG A 510 -14.15 -3.92 1.40
N LYS A 511 -15.07 -3.64 2.32
CA LYS A 511 -14.74 -3.44 3.75
C LYS A 511 -14.03 -4.67 4.34
N LYS A 512 -14.50 -5.88 4.04
CA LYS A 512 -13.80 -7.11 4.46
C LYS A 512 -12.40 -7.22 3.84
N LYS A 513 -12.22 -7.03 2.53
CA LYS A 513 -10.89 -7.07 1.88
C LYS A 513 -9.90 -6.06 2.49
N LEU A 514 -10.40 -4.88 2.89
CA LEU A 514 -9.59 -3.87 3.58
C LEU A 514 -9.22 -4.31 5.00
N GLN A 515 -10.16 -4.86 5.76
CA GLN A 515 -9.89 -5.46 7.08
C GLN A 515 -8.87 -6.61 6.99
N ASP A 516 -9.07 -7.57 6.07
CA ASP A 516 -8.16 -8.69 5.79
C ASP A 516 -6.76 -8.23 5.33
N ALA A 517 -6.63 -7.00 4.79
CA ALA A 517 -5.35 -6.40 4.41
C ALA A 517 -4.67 -5.67 5.58
N MET A 518 -5.45 -4.93 6.36
CA MET A 518 -4.98 -4.25 7.57
C MET A 518 -4.51 -5.25 8.63
N GLU A 519 -5.22 -6.36 8.81
CA GLU A 519 -4.80 -7.43 9.72
C GLU A 519 -3.54 -8.13 9.24
N ARG A 520 -3.40 -8.42 7.93
CA ARG A 520 -2.14 -8.93 7.37
C ARG A 520 -0.96 -7.99 7.64
N LYS A 521 -1.12 -6.67 7.48
CA LYS A 521 -0.07 -5.70 7.85
C LYS A 521 0.25 -5.69 9.35
N CYS A 522 -0.74 -5.87 10.22
CA CYS A 522 -0.50 -6.03 11.67
C CYS A 522 0.22 -7.35 11.99
N GLN A 523 -0.04 -8.42 11.24
CA GLN A 523 0.63 -9.71 11.36
C GLN A 523 2.07 -9.66 10.83
N GLU A 524 2.33 -8.99 9.71
CA GLU A 524 3.68 -8.67 9.22
C GLU A 524 4.50 -7.94 10.29
N MET A 525 3.90 -7.04 11.08
CA MET A 525 4.59 -6.39 12.21
C MET A 525 4.96 -7.38 13.33
N ARG A 526 4.12 -8.39 13.61
CA ARG A 526 4.43 -9.46 14.59
C ARG A 526 5.58 -10.32 14.11
N GLU A 527 5.57 -10.71 12.84
CA GLU A 527 6.61 -11.53 12.20
C GLU A 527 7.96 -10.79 12.15
N ASN A 528 7.94 -9.47 11.92
CA ASN A 528 9.10 -8.59 12.04
C ASN A 528 9.48 -8.24 13.50
N LYS A 529 8.95 -8.96 14.50
CA LYS A 529 9.27 -8.84 15.94
C LYS A 529 9.05 -7.45 16.54
N VAL A 530 8.12 -6.65 16.00
CA VAL A 530 7.76 -5.35 16.60
C VAL A 530 7.03 -5.60 17.94
N PRO A 531 7.36 -4.89 19.04
CA PRO A 531 6.71 -5.11 20.33
C PRO A 531 5.20 -4.87 20.29
N ASP A 532 4.44 -5.75 20.97
CA ASP A 532 2.99 -5.81 20.95
C ASP A 532 2.28 -4.49 21.31
N ILE A 533 2.89 -3.67 22.18
CA ILE A 533 2.40 -2.35 22.57
C ILE A 533 2.13 -1.48 21.33
N TYR A 534 3.10 -1.44 20.41
CA TYR A 534 3.03 -0.66 19.17
C TYR A 534 2.02 -1.25 18.18
N ILE A 535 1.92 -2.59 18.10
CA ILE A 535 0.97 -3.27 17.21
C ILE A 535 -0.47 -3.04 17.67
N ASN A 536 -0.71 -3.03 18.98
CA ASN A 536 -2.02 -2.74 19.55
C ASN A 536 -2.39 -1.25 19.44
N GLU A 537 -1.40 -0.34 19.45
CA GLU A 537 -1.60 1.07 19.10
C GLU A 537 -2.03 1.22 17.63
N VAL A 538 -1.36 0.52 16.71
CA VAL A 538 -1.71 0.48 15.28
C VAL A 538 -3.10 -0.10 15.04
N LYS A 539 -3.47 -1.21 15.70
CA LYS A 539 -4.82 -1.79 15.58
C LYS A 539 -5.92 -0.79 15.99
N ARG A 540 -5.76 -0.10 17.12
CA ARG A 540 -6.72 0.94 17.55
C ARG A 540 -6.81 2.13 16.58
N MET A 541 -5.68 2.60 16.06
CA MET A 541 -5.68 3.67 15.06
C MET A 541 -6.32 3.24 13.73
N ILE A 542 -6.20 1.96 13.34
CA ILE A 542 -6.88 1.36 12.20
C ILE A 542 -8.40 1.24 12.42
N GLU A 543 -8.84 0.86 13.61
CA GLU A 543 -10.27 0.85 13.99
C GLU A 543 -10.90 2.25 13.88
N THR A 544 -10.10 3.31 14.03
CA THR A 544 -10.53 4.73 13.90
C THR A 544 -10.61 5.21 12.44
N ILE A 545 -10.27 4.37 11.44
CA ILE A 545 -10.35 4.68 9.99
C ILE A 545 -11.61 4.09 9.33
N GLN A 546 -12.36 3.22 10.03
CA GLN A 546 -13.41 2.35 9.48
C GLN A 546 -14.85 2.84 9.59
#